data_AF-A0A662VRX3-F1
#
_entry.id   AF-A0A662VRX3-F1
#
_cell.length_a   1.000
_cell.length_b   1.000
_cell.length_c   1.000
_cell.angle_alpha   90.00
_cell.angle_beta   90.00
_cell.angle_gamma   90.00
#
_symmetry.space_group_name_H-M   'P 1'
#
loop_
_entity.id
_entity.type
_entity.pdbx_description
1 polymer ?
#
loop_
_entity_poly.entity_id
_entity_poly.type
_entity_poly.pdbx_seq_one_letter_code
_entity_poly.pdbx_strand_id
1 'polypeptide(L)'
;MMAIGMLMFLFFTFLGIEEAMINPINAFVLFVIAFVYLRGFQKGKSYIYTASLIAAIFASISILTILASYADSLLLGEEFELSFEWSLLGVFALPILWKLKP
;
A
#
# COMPACT_ATOMS: atom_id res chain seq x y z
N MET A 1 18.85 -3.99 6.01
CA MET A 1 17.81 -2.93 6.00
C MET A 1 17.88 -2.03 4.79
N MET A 2 19.07 -1.56 4.38
CA MET A 2 19.23 -0.87 3.10
C MET A 2 18.65 -1.67 1.92
N ALA A 3 19.03 -2.95 1.77
CA ALA A 3 18.48 -3.80 0.71
C ALA A 3 16.94 -3.92 0.73
N ILE A 4 16.32 -3.90 1.92
CA ILE A 4 14.85 -3.94 2.06
C ILE A 4 14.23 -2.63 1.56
N GLY A 5 14.82 -1.48 1.88
CA GLY A 5 14.36 -0.19 1.37
C GLY A 5 14.38 -0.12 -0.15
N MET A 6 15.45 -0.59 -0.80
CA MET A 6 15.53 -0.61 -2.26
C MET A 6 14.55 -1.61 -2.89
N LEU A 7 14.41 -2.82 -2.32
CA LEU A 7 13.49 -3.83 -2.82
C LEU A 7 12.04 -3.35 -2.73
N MET A 8 11.65 -2.76 -1.59
CA MET A 8 10.29 -2.23 -1.41
C MET A 8 10.05 -0.98 -2.26
N PHE A 9 11.07 -0.14 -2.48
CA PHE A 9 10.97 0.96 -3.44
C PHE A 9 10.61 0.46 -4.84
N LEU A 10 11.34 -0.54 -5.36
CA LEU A 10 11.06 -1.12 -6.67
C LEU A 10 9.68 -1.77 -6.73
N PHE A 11 9.32 -2.52 -5.68
CA PHE A 11 8.01 -3.16 -5.56
C PHE A 11 6.86 -2.14 -5.63
N PHE A 12 6.86 -1.13 -4.75
CA PHE A 12 5.81 -0.10 -4.74
C PHE A 12 5.82 0.80 -5.98
N THR A 13 6.97 0.99 -6.63
CA THR A 13 7.05 1.69 -7.91
C THR A 13 6.35 0.89 -9.01
N PHE A 14 6.60 -0.42 -9.10
CA PHE A 14 5.91 -1.30 -10.03
C PHE A 14 4.39 -1.28 -9.79
N LEU A 15 3.95 -1.41 -8.54
CA LEU A 15 2.53 -1.30 -8.21
C LEU A 15 1.93 0.05 -8.59
N GLY A 16 2.65 1.15 -8.36
CA GLY A 16 2.19 2.48 -8.74
C GLY A 16 2.03 2.65 -10.25
N ILE A 17 2.88 2.02 -11.06
CA ILE A 17 2.77 2.02 -12.53
C ILE A 17 1.52 1.25 -12.97
N GLU A 18 1.30 0.04 -12.43
CA GLU A 18 0.13 -0.78 -12.76
C GLU A 18 -1.18 -0.10 -12.31
N GLU A 19 -1.19 0.55 -11.15
CA GLU A 19 -2.36 1.23 -10.60
C GLU A 19 -2.67 2.56 -11.35
N ALA A 20 -1.70 3.19 -12.01
CA ALA A 20 -1.86 4.51 -12.61
C ALA A 20 -2.97 4.60 -13.67
N MET A 21 -3.24 3.50 -14.37
CA MET A 21 -4.29 3.41 -15.39
C MET A 21 -5.67 3.03 -14.81
N ILE A 22 -5.71 2.57 -13.55
CA ILE A 22 -6.92 2.11 -12.87
C ILE A 22 -7.42 3.21 -11.93
N ASN A 23 -6.55 3.66 -11.02
CA ASN A 23 -6.88 4.69 -10.03
C ASN A 23 -5.65 5.60 -9.79
N PRO A 24 -5.64 6.82 -10.35
CA PRO A 24 -4.49 7.71 -10.24
C PRO A 24 -4.23 8.20 -8.80
N ILE A 25 -5.25 8.21 -7.94
CA ILE A 25 -5.11 8.59 -6.52
C ILE A 25 -4.36 7.48 -5.78
N ASN A 26 -4.76 6.22 -5.98
CA ASN A 26 -4.08 5.09 -5.38
C ASN A 26 -2.63 4.98 -5.87
N ALA A 27 -2.41 5.17 -7.17
CA ALA A 27 -1.08 5.20 -7.76
C ALA A 27 -0.18 6.28 -7.13
N PHE A 28 -0.71 7.48 -6.89
CA PHE A 28 0.02 8.54 -6.20
C PHE A 28 0.46 8.10 -4.80
N VAL A 29 -0.42 7.49 -4.01
CA VAL A 29 -0.09 6.99 -2.67
C VAL A 29 0.99 5.91 -2.74
N LEU A 30 0.91 4.99 -3.70
CA LEU A 30 1.94 3.95 -3.93
C LEU A 30 3.30 4.57 -4.28
N PHE A 31 3.34 5.60 -5.12
CA PHE A 31 4.58 6.32 -5.40
C PHE A 31 5.13 7.04 -4.18
N VAL A 32 4.28 7.67 -3.36
CA VAL A 32 4.72 8.29 -2.10
C VAL A 32 5.36 7.24 -1.18
N ILE A 33 4.72 6.09 -1.00
CA ILE A 33 5.27 4.97 -0.22
C ILE A 33 6.64 4.55 -0.78
N ALA A 34 6.75 4.39 -2.10
CA ALA A 34 8.00 4.05 -2.77
C ALA A 34 9.10 5.09 -2.47
N PHE A 35 8.82 6.38 -2.62
CA PHE A 35 9.79 7.44 -2.33
C PHE A 35 10.23 7.46 -0.86
N VAL A 36 9.34 7.15 0.08
CA VAL A 36 9.72 7.05 1.51
C VAL A 36 10.62 5.83 1.74
N TYR A 37 10.40 4.70 1.06
CA TYR A 37 11.32 3.55 1.09
C TYR A 37 12.69 3.87 0.47
N LEU A 38 12.73 4.61 -0.63
CA LEU A 38 13.99 5.10 -1.23
C LEU A 38 14.74 6.01 -0.24
N ARG A 39 14.02 6.90 0.45
CA ARG A 39 14.61 7.71 1.51
C ARG A 39 15.10 6.85 2.67
N GLY A 40 14.40 5.76 3.01
CA GLY A 40 14.86 4.80 4.02
C GLY A 40 16.10 4.01 3.63
N PHE A 41 16.29 3.72 2.35
CA PHE A 41 17.56 3.21 1.85
C PHE A 41 18.72 4.19 2.11
N GLN A 42 18.49 5.50 1.92
CA GLN A 42 19.52 6.53 2.06
C GLN A 42 19.76 7.00 3.51
N LYS A 43 18.69 7.11 4.31
CA LYS A 43 18.69 7.79 5.62
C LYS A 43 18.42 6.87 6.80
N GLY A 44 18.05 5.61 6.57
CA GLY A 44 17.99 4.58 7.60
C GLY A 44 16.59 4.12 8.01
N LYS A 45 16.55 3.40 9.13
CA LYS A 45 15.45 2.50 9.52
C LYS A 45 14.11 3.20 9.80
N SER A 46 14.14 4.43 10.32
CA SER A 46 12.93 5.18 10.67
C SER A 46 12.02 5.42 9.47
N TYR A 47 12.59 5.78 8.32
CA TYR A 47 11.83 5.96 7.08
C TYR A 47 11.30 4.64 6.52
N ILE A 48 12.04 3.53 6.68
CA ILE A 48 11.54 2.20 6.29
C ILE A 48 10.32 1.84 7.14
N TYR A 49 10.38 2.11 8.45
CA TYR A 49 9.24 1.92 9.36
C TYR A 49 8.05 2.81 8.95
N THR A 50 8.28 4.10 8.70
CA THR A 50 7.22 5.03 8.26
C THR A 50 6.58 4.59 6.95
N ALA A 51 7.36 4.21 5.94
CA ALA A 51 6.83 3.72 4.67
C ALA A 51 6.01 2.43 4.87
N SER A 52 6.49 1.53 5.73
CA SER A 52 5.78 0.29 6.04
C SER A 52 4.46 0.54 6.75
N LEU A 53 4.42 1.54 7.64
CA LEU A 53 3.22 1.94 8.37
C LEU A 53 2.18 2.54 7.42
N ILE A 54 2.60 3.46 6.54
CA ILE A 54 1.72 4.06 5.53
C ILE A 54 1.14 2.96 4.61
N ALA A 55 1.98 2.04 4.14
CA ALA A 55 1.54 0.94 3.29
C ALA A 55 0.51 0.03 3.97
N ALA A 56 0.70 -0.30 5.25
CA ALA A 56 -0.24 -1.11 6.00
C ALA A 56 -1.59 -0.40 6.23
N ILE A 57 -1.55 0.90 6.56
CA ILE A 57 -2.76 1.73 6.71
C ILE A 57 -3.50 1.80 5.37
N PHE A 58 -2.77 2.04 4.28
CA PHE A 58 -3.38 2.16 2.97
C PHE A 58 -4.08 0.87 2.53
N ALA A 59 -3.42 -0.28 2.71
CA ALA A 59 -4.05 -1.58 2.46
C ALA A 59 -5.28 -1.82 3.35
N SER A 60 -5.25 -1.37 4.62
CA SER A 60 -6.39 -1.49 5.54
C SER A 60 -7.58 -0.65 5.06
N ILE A 61 -7.33 0.56 4.55
CA ILE A 61 -8.38 1.41 3.97
C ILE A 61 -9.00 0.72 2.76
N SER A 62 -8.20 0.18 1.84
CA SER A 62 -8.73 -0.53 0.66
C SER A 62 -9.54 -1.78 1.03
N ILE A 63 -9.15 -2.52 2.07
CA ILE A 63 -9.97 -3.63 2.60
C ILE A 63 -11.31 -3.11 3.12
N LEU A 64 -11.33 -1.98 3.85
CA LEU A 64 -12.57 -1.37 4.33
C LEU A 64 -13.46 -0.90 3.18
N THR A 65 -12.88 -0.37 2.10
CA THR A 65 -13.63 0.02 0.88
C THR A 65 -14.32 -1.19 0.26
N ILE A 66 -13.62 -2.32 0.12
CA ILE A 66 -14.21 -3.57 -0.42
C ILE A 66 -15.35 -4.07 0.48
N LEU A 67 -15.16 -4.02 1.80
CA LEU A 67 -16.20 -4.40 2.75
C LEU A 67 -17.42 -3.48 2.70
N ALA A 68 -17.20 -2.18 2.50
CA ALA A 68 -18.27 -1.20 2.33
C ALA A 68 -19.06 -1.50 1.04
N SER A 69 -18.39 -1.67 -0.11
CA SER A 69 -19.06 -2.04 -1.37
C SER A 69 -19.83 -3.36 -1.27
N TYR A 70 -19.31 -4.34 -0.52
CA TYR A 70 -20.02 -5.58 -0.25
C TYR A 70 -21.27 -5.37 0.61
N ALA A 71 -21.17 -4.54 1.65
CA ALA A 71 -22.31 -4.20 2.49
C ALA A 71 -23.38 -3.43 1.73
N ASP A 72 -22.99 -2.48 0.86
CA ASP A 72 -23.92 -1.72 0.02
C ASP A 72 -24.66 -2.64 -0.96
N SER A 73 -23.96 -3.58 -1.59
CA SER A 73 -24.63 -4.58 -2.44
C SER A 73 -25.65 -5.44 -1.67
N LEU A 74 -25.31 -5.85 -0.44
CA LEU A 74 -26.18 -6.70 0.38
C LEU A 74 -27.37 -5.94 0.98
N LEU A 75 -27.19 -4.68 1.36
CA LEU A 75 -28.20 -3.86 2.06
C LEU A 75 -29.07 -3.04 1.10
N LEU A 76 -28.48 -2.51 0.02
CA LEU A 76 -29.12 -1.59 -0.91
C LEU A 76 -29.45 -2.26 -2.26
N GLY A 77 -28.96 -3.49 -2.50
CA GLY A 77 -29.21 -4.23 -3.73
C GLY A 77 -28.45 -3.69 -4.94
N GLU A 78 -27.39 -2.90 -4.71
CA GLU A 78 -26.51 -2.37 -5.76
C GLU A 78 -25.64 -3.49 -6.36
N GLU A 79 -25.24 -3.34 -7.62
CA GLU A 79 -24.34 -4.29 -8.27
C GLU A 79 -22.96 -4.25 -7.61
N PHE A 80 -22.48 -5.42 -7.16
CA PHE A 80 -21.17 -5.54 -6.57
C PHE A 80 -20.08 -5.51 -7.64
N GLU A 81 -19.45 -4.35 -7.81
CA GLU A 81 -18.24 -4.24 -8.62
C GLU A 81 -16.99 -4.49 -7.76
N LEU A 82 -16.41 -5.68 -7.90
CA LEU A 82 -15.12 -5.99 -7.29
C LEU A 82 -13.99 -5.35 -8.12
N SER A 83 -13.57 -4.15 -7.74
CA SER A 83 -12.35 -3.54 -8.28
C SER A 83 -11.13 -4.01 -7.48
N PHE A 84 -10.28 -4.82 -8.11
CA PHE A 84 -9.02 -5.20 -7.48
C PHE A 84 -8.04 -4.01 -7.53
N GLU A 85 -7.74 -3.45 -6.37
CA GLU A 85 -6.76 -2.36 -6.22
C GLU A 85 -5.39 -2.92 -5.81
N TRP A 86 -4.32 -2.46 -6.47
CA TRP A 86 -2.95 -2.85 -6.12
C TRP A 86 -2.50 -2.32 -4.75
N SER A 87 -3.24 -1.35 -4.19
CA SER A 87 -3.15 -0.85 -2.82
C SER A 87 -3.21 -1.96 -1.75
N LEU A 88 -3.96 -3.04 -2.02
CA LEU A 88 -4.09 -4.20 -1.13
C LEU A 88 -2.75 -4.87 -0.85
N LEU A 89 -1.81 -4.83 -1.81
CA LEU A 89 -0.49 -5.43 -1.63
C LEU A 89 0.39 -4.64 -0.64
N GLY A 90 -0.09 -3.52 -0.11
CA GLY A 90 0.50 -2.86 1.06
C GLY A 90 0.59 -3.77 2.31
N VAL A 91 -0.19 -4.86 2.38
CA VAL A 91 -0.08 -5.88 3.45
C VAL A 91 1.30 -6.55 3.52
N PHE A 92 2.06 -6.59 2.43
CA PHE A 92 3.43 -7.11 2.43
C PHE A 92 4.40 -6.27 3.28
N ALA A 93 3.99 -5.08 3.72
CA ALA A 93 4.75 -4.28 4.68
C ALA A 93 4.59 -4.76 6.14
N LEU A 94 3.58 -5.57 6.47
CA LEU A 94 3.32 -6.03 7.85
C LEU A 94 4.49 -6.83 8.47
N PRO A 95 5.13 -7.78 7.76
CA PRO A 95 6.31 -8.47 8.30
C PRO A 95 7.47 -7.53 8.62
N ILE A 96 7.60 -6.42 7.87
CA ILE A 96 8.65 -5.42 8.10
C ILE A 96 8.36 -4.64 9.38
N LEU A 97 7.09 -4.23 9.60
CA LEU A 97 6.67 -3.58 10.85
C LEU A 97 6.90 -4.46 12.07
N TRP A 98 6.61 -5.76 11.97
CA TRP A 98 6.83 -6.69 13.07
C TRP A 98 8.33 -6.84 13.41
N LYS A 99 9.20 -6.86 12.39
CA LYS A 99 10.67 -6.93 12.60
C LYS A 99 11.29 -5.63 13.10
N LEU A 100 10.66 -4.49 12.87
CA LEU A 100 11.15 -3.16 13.24
C LEU A 100 10.50 -2.61 14.52
N LYS A 101 10.07 -3.47 15.46
CA LYS A 101 9.54 -3.04 16.76
C LYS A 101 10.46 -1.96 17.39
N PRO A 102 9.89 -0.87 17.91
CA PRO A 102 10.65 0.20 18.54
C PRO A 102 11.46 -0.29 19.74
#